data_AF-A0A066Z5B6-F1
#
_entry.id   AF-A0A066Z5B6-F1
#
_cell.length_a   1.000
_cell.length_b   1.000
_cell.length_c   1.000
_cell.angle_alpha   90.00
_cell.angle_beta   90.00
_cell.angle_gamma   90.00
#
_symmetry.space_group_name_H-M   'P 1'
#
loop_
_entity.id
_entity.type
_entity.pdbx_description
1 polymer ?
#
loop_
_entity_poly.entity_id
_entity_poly.type
_entity_poly.pdbx_seq_one_letter_code
_entity_poly.pdbx_strand_id
1 'polypeptide(L)'
;MAASSKDTSAPRTTAQIEADIAGTRDRLAATLDELAMRVHPATVAAQTKAKLRATVEQKAGKAYVAASGAVEQVKSRFVDEDGRLRPERIVPVALVGVGVVLLIASAKRRRKG
;
A
#
# COMPACT_ATOMS: atom_id res chain seq x y z
N MET A 1 26.96 -53.27 -12.16
CA MET A 1 27.60 -53.02 -13.46
C MET A 1 26.51 -52.88 -14.51
N ALA A 2 26.16 -51.66 -14.89
CA ALA A 2 25.41 -51.35 -16.11
C ALA A 2 25.62 -49.87 -16.39
N ALA A 3 26.66 -49.58 -17.16
CA ALA A 3 26.95 -48.27 -17.70
C ALA A 3 25.85 -47.93 -18.70
N SER A 4 25.01 -46.93 -18.41
CA SER A 4 24.18 -46.29 -19.42
C SER A 4 24.82 -44.94 -19.72
N SER A 5 25.60 -44.96 -20.80
CA SER A 5 26.05 -43.85 -21.63
C SER A 5 26.08 -42.46 -20.97
N LYS A 6 27.30 -41.99 -20.73
CA LYS A 6 27.61 -40.58 -20.99
C LYS A 6 27.04 -40.24 -22.37
N ASP A 7 25.98 -39.44 -22.43
CA ASP A 7 25.63 -38.67 -23.62
C ASP A 7 26.75 -37.66 -23.85
N THR A 8 27.85 -38.15 -24.41
CA THR A 8 28.79 -37.32 -25.15
C THR A 8 28.03 -36.89 -26.38
N SER A 9 27.18 -35.87 -26.21
CA SER A 9 26.35 -35.30 -27.26
C SER A 9 27.28 -34.95 -28.43
N ALA A 10 27.07 -35.59 -29.57
CA ALA A 10 27.75 -35.20 -30.80
C ALA A 10 27.60 -33.67 -30.97
N PRO A 11 28.64 -32.96 -31.41
CA PRO A 11 28.56 -31.51 -31.59
C PRO A 11 27.33 -31.17 -32.41
N ARG A 12 26.43 -30.36 -31.84
CA ARG A 12 25.16 -29.97 -32.45
C ARG A 12 25.43 -29.48 -33.86
N THR A 13 24.69 -30.00 -34.82
CA THR A 13 24.79 -29.54 -36.20
C THR A 13 24.17 -28.15 -36.34
N THR A 14 24.66 -27.33 -37.27
CA THR A 14 24.13 -25.98 -37.50
C THR A 14 22.61 -25.99 -37.73
N ALA A 15 22.11 -26.95 -38.52
CA ALA A 15 20.68 -27.10 -38.79
C ALA A 15 19.85 -27.39 -37.52
N GLN A 16 20.39 -28.15 -36.57
CA GLN A 16 19.71 -28.41 -35.29
C GLN A 16 19.67 -27.15 -34.42
N ILE A 17 20.75 -26.36 -34.42
CA ILE A 17 20.80 -25.09 -33.67
C ILE A 17 19.77 -24.10 -34.25
N GLU A 18 19.66 -24.01 -35.57
CA GLU A 18 18.67 -23.16 -36.24
C GLU A 18 17.23 -23.60 -35.93
N ALA A 19 16.96 -24.90 -35.94
CA ALA A 19 15.66 -25.45 -35.57
C ALA A 19 15.29 -25.16 -34.11
N ASP A 20 16.25 -25.30 -33.17
CA ASP A 20 16.04 -24.99 -31.76
C ASP A 20 15.81 -23.50 -31.52
N ILE A 21 16.54 -22.62 -32.23
CA ILE A 21 16.35 -21.17 -32.15
C ILE A 21 14.96 -20.80 -32.65
N ALA A 22 14.51 -21.35 -33.77
CA ALA A 22 13.17 -21.12 -34.30
C ALA A 22 12.09 -21.57 -33.28
N GLY A 23 12.20 -22.80 -32.78
CA GLY A 23 11.27 -23.31 -31.76
C GLY A 23 11.29 -22.51 -30.45
N THR A 24 12.44 -21.97 -30.06
CA THR A 24 12.56 -21.10 -28.89
C THR A 24 11.87 -19.75 -29.13
N ARG A 25 12.05 -19.14 -30.31
CA ARG A 25 11.40 -17.88 -30.68
C ARG A 25 9.88 -18.00 -30.68
N ASP A 26 9.33 -19.10 -31.20
CA ASP A 26 7.89 -19.33 -31.23
C ASP A 26 7.29 -19.43 -29.82
N ARG A 27 7.97 -20.14 -28.90
CA ARG A 27 7.56 -20.24 -27.49
C ARG A 27 7.61 -18.89 -26.77
N LEU A 28 8.64 -18.09 -27.04
CA LEU A 28 8.77 -16.75 -26.47
C LEU A 28 7.67 -15.81 -26.96
N ALA A 29 7.35 -15.83 -28.26
CA ALA A 29 6.26 -15.02 -28.82
C ALA A 29 4.92 -15.35 -28.16
N ALA A 30 4.59 -16.65 -28.05
CA ALA A 30 3.38 -17.10 -27.35
C ALA A 30 3.33 -16.65 -25.88
N THR A 31 4.46 -16.71 -25.19
CA THR A 31 4.57 -16.29 -23.78
C THR A 31 4.45 -14.77 -23.63
N LEU A 32 5.02 -14.00 -24.56
CA LEU A 32 4.94 -12.54 -24.57
C LEU A 32 3.52 -12.05 -24.84
N ASP A 33 2.77 -12.71 -25.72
CA ASP A 33 1.35 -12.39 -25.96
C ASP A 33 0.50 -12.63 -24.70
N GLU A 34 0.76 -13.72 -23.97
CA GLU A 34 0.08 -13.98 -22.69
C GLU A 34 0.44 -12.91 -21.64
N LEU A 35 1.72 -12.53 -21.55
CA LEU A 35 2.20 -11.48 -20.64
C LEU A 35 1.65 -10.10 -21.01
N ALA A 36 1.55 -9.78 -22.29
CA ALA A 36 1.00 -8.52 -22.77
C ALA A 36 -0.46 -8.33 -22.35
N MET A 37 -1.25 -9.41 -22.38
CA MET A 37 -2.63 -9.38 -21.88
C MET A 37 -2.71 -9.24 -20.36
N ARG A 38 -1.85 -9.94 -19.61
CA ARG A 38 -1.87 -9.90 -18.12
C ARG A 38 -1.31 -8.60 -17.53
N VAL A 39 -0.33 -7.97 -18.18
CA VAL A 39 0.39 -6.79 -17.67
C VAL A 39 -0.01 -5.53 -18.45
N HIS A 40 -1.27 -5.43 -18.87
CA HIS A 40 -1.75 -4.24 -19.54
C HIS A 40 -1.50 -3.00 -18.65
N PRO A 41 -0.72 -1.99 -19.10
CA PRO A 41 -0.21 -0.92 -18.22
C PRO A 41 -1.32 -0.18 -17.47
N ALA A 42 -2.45 0.04 -18.13
CA ALA A 42 -3.63 0.67 -17.54
C ALA A 42 -4.20 -0.13 -16.36
N THR A 43 -4.22 -1.46 -16.47
CA THR A 43 -4.75 -2.36 -15.43
C THR A 43 -3.82 -2.40 -14.22
N VAL A 44 -2.51 -2.48 -14.44
CA VAL A 44 -1.51 -2.48 -13.37
C VAL A 44 -1.55 -1.17 -12.57
N ALA A 45 -1.62 -0.02 -13.26
CA ALA A 45 -1.74 1.28 -12.64
C ALA A 45 -3.07 1.41 -11.84
N ALA A 46 -4.19 0.96 -12.43
CA ALA A 46 -5.49 0.98 -11.76
C ALA A 46 -5.50 0.11 -10.50
N GLN A 47 -4.97 -1.11 -10.57
CA GLN A 47 -4.88 -2.02 -9.42
C GLN A 47 -4.00 -1.44 -8.30
N THR A 48 -2.87 -0.83 -8.66
CA THR A 48 -1.97 -0.18 -7.69
C THR A 48 -2.67 0.98 -6.99
N LYS A 49 -3.34 1.84 -7.75
CA LYS A 49 -4.13 2.96 -7.20
C LYS A 49 -5.24 2.48 -6.28
N ALA A 50 -5.95 1.41 -6.65
CA ALA A 50 -7.01 0.82 -5.83
C ALA A 50 -6.46 0.30 -4.50
N LYS A 51 -5.33 -0.44 -4.51
CA LYS A 51 -4.67 -0.93 -3.28
C LYS A 51 -4.24 0.20 -2.36
N LEU A 52 -3.69 1.28 -2.92
CA LEU A 52 -3.30 2.47 -2.16
C LEU A 52 -4.51 3.14 -1.51
N ARG A 53 -5.60 3.33 -2.27
CA ARG A 53 -6.85 3.90 -1.73
C ARG A 53 -7.41 3.05 -0.59
N ALA A 54 -7.50 1.74 -0.78
CA ALA A 54 -7.97 0.83 0.26
C ALA A 54 -7.12 0.91 1.54
N THR A 55 -5.79 1.01 1.40
CA THR A 55 -4.88 1.17 2.54
C THR A 55 -5.09 2.50 3.26
N VAL A 56 -5.28 3.59 2.50
CA VAL A 56 -5.54 4.92 3.05
C VAL A 56 -6.88 4.96 3.75
N GLU A 57 -7.94 4.43 3.15
CA GLU A 57 -9.28 4.37 3.73
C GLU A 57 -9.30 3.54 5.02
N GLN A 58 -8.63 2.38 5.02
CA GLN A 58 -8.52 1.56 6.22
C GLN A 58 -7.78 2.29 7.35
N LYS A 59 -6.67 2.95 7.04
CA LYS A 59 -5.91 3.73 8.05
C LYS A 59 -6.68 4.95 8.52
N ALA A 60 -7.35 5.66 7.63
CA ALA A 60 -8.16 6.82 7.95
C ALA A 60 -9.35 6.44 8.83
N GLY A 61 -10.05 5.34 8.51
CA GLY A 61 -11.16 4.82 9.32
C GLY A 61 -10.70 4.42 10.72
N LYS A 62 -9.59 3.67 10.84
CA LYS A 62 -9.01 3.32 12.15
C LYS A 62 -8.61 4.56 12.96
N ALA A 63 -7.98 5.54 12.31
CA ALA A 63 -7.59 6.78 12.96
C ALA A 63 -8.81 7.59 13.44
N TYR A 64 -9.88 7.65 12.63
CA TYR A 64 -11.12 8.33 13.00
C TYR A 64 -11.77 7.69 14.23
N VAL A 65 -11.94 6.36 14.22
CA VAL A 65 -12.54 5.62 15.35
C VAL A 65 -11.70 5.78 16.63
N ALA A 66 -10.37 5.73 16.51
CA ALA A 66 -9.49 5.96 17.65
C ALA A 66 -9.63 7.40 18.19
N ALA A 67 -9.70 8.40 17.31
CA ALA A 67 -9.88 9.79 17.71
C ALA A 67 -11.24 10.02 18.38
N SER A 68 -12.34 9.49 17.83
CA SER A 68 -13.67 9.62 18.46
C SER A 68 -13.70 8.93 19.83
N GLY A 69 -13.06 7.77 19.97
CA GLY A 69 -12.94 7.09 21.25
C GLY A 69 -12.14 7.90 22.28
N ALA A 70 -11.06 8.55 21.86
CA ALA A 70 -10.27 9.43 22.73
C ALA A 70 -11.07 10.67 23.17
N VAL A 71 -11.85 11.27 22.28
CA VAL A 71 -12.71 12.41 22.60
C VAL A 71 -13.78 12.02 23.62
N GLU A 72 -14.43 10.87 23.46
CA GLU A 72 -15.42 10.39 24.44
C GLU A 72 -14.80 10.09 25.81
N GLN A 73 -13.57 9.55 25.85
CA GLN A 73 -12.84 9.36 27.11
C GLN A 73 -12.47 10.68 27.80
N VAL A 74 -12.12 11.71 27.03
CA VAL A 74 -11.87 13.04 27.59
C VAL A 74 -13.18 13.64 28.10
N LYS A 75 -14.25 13.56 27.31
CA LYS A 75 -15.57 14.05 27.69
C LYS A 75 -16.08 13.41 28.98
N SER A 76 -15.92 12.11 29.17
CA SER A 76 -16.33 11.42 30.40
C SER A 76 -15.59 11.88 31.66
N ARG A 77 -14.43 12.54 31.53
CA ARG A 77 -13.69 13.12 32.66
C ARG A 77 -14.15 14.53 33.04
N PHE A 78 -14.89 15.20 32.17
CA PHE A 78 -15.31 16.60 32.34
C PHE A 78 -16.84 16.78 32.41
N VAL A 79 -17.59 15.69 32.26
CA VAL A 79 -19.05 15.64 32.38
C VAL A 79 -19.42 15.05 33.74
N ASP A 80 -20.40 15.66 34.41
CA ASP A 80 -20.93 15.23 35.72
C ASP A 80 -22.02 14.15 35.58
N GLU A 81 -22.52 13.60 36.70
CA GLU A 81 -23.55 12.54 36.73
C GLU A 81 -24.85 12.92 35.98
N ASP A 82 -25.15 14.22 35.88
CA ASP A 82 -26.30 14.78 35.14
C ASP A 82 -26.02 15.09 33.65
N GLY A 83 -24.82 14.77 33.14
CA GLY A 83 -24.46 15.02 31.75
C GLY A 83 -24.01 16.45 31.44
N ARG A 84 -23.85 17.32 32.45
CA ARG A 84 -23.46 18.73 32.26
C ARG A 84 -21.95 18.93 32.27
N LEU A 85 -21.45 19.69 31.30
CA LEU A 85 -20.06 20.15 31.22
C LEU A 85 -19.83 21.26 32.26
N ARG A 86 -18.77 21.17 33.07
CA ARG A 86 -18.40 22.22 34.04
C ARG A 86 -17.56 23.32 33.38
N PRO A 87 -18.15 24.47 33.00
CA PRO A 87 -17.51 25.45 32.13
C PRO A 87 -16.28 26.10 32.80
N GLU A 88 -16.26 26.24 34.13
CA GLU A 88 -15.12 26.86 34.83
C GLU A 88 -13.82 26.05 34.68
N ARG A 89 -13.92 24.74 34.42
CA ARG A 89 -12.75 23.84 34.28
C ARG A 89 -12.38 23.58 32.82
N ILE A 90 -13.33 23.65 31.91
CA ILE A 90 -13.13 23.29 30.49
C ILE A 90 -12.53 24.45 29.70
N VAL A 91 -12.96 25.69 29.96
CA VAL A 91 -12.50 26.88 29.23
C VAL A 91 -10.97 27.03 29.20
N PRO A 92 -10.25 26.99 30.34
CA PRO A 92 -8.79 27.11 30.32
C PRO A 92 -8.10 25.95 29.58
N VAL A 93 -8.58 24.72 29.75
CA VAL A 93 -8.03 23.52 29.08
C VAL A 93 -8.25 23.59 27.57
N ALA A 94 -9.44 24.04 27.14
CA ALA A 94 -9.78 24.21 25.73
C ALA A 94 -8.92 25.27 25.06
N LEU A 95 -8.67 26.41 25.71
CA LEU A 95 -7.79 27.46 25.19
C LEU A 95 -6.36 26.96 24.95
N VAL A 96 -5.79 26.25 25.93
CA VAL A 96 -4.45 25.65 25.80
C VAL A 96 -4.43 24.63 24.66
N GLY A 97 -5.42 23.74 24.61
CA GLY A 97 -5.54 22.74 23.55
C GLY A 97 -5.59 23.35 22.15
N VAL A 98 -6.43 24.37 21.95
CA VAL A 98 -6.53 25.09 20.67
C VAL A 98 -5.21 25.77 20.32
N GLY A 99 -4.55 26.41 21.29
CA GLY A 99 -3.24 27.04 21.08
C GLY A 99 -2.18 26.05 20.60
N VAL A 100 -2.09 24.88 21.24
CA VAL A 100 -1.16 23.80 20.85
C VAL A 100 -1.47 23.29 19.43
N VAL A 101 -2.74 23.07 19.10
CA VAL A 101 -3.17 22.61 17.77
C VAL A 101 -2.76 23.63 16.69
N LEU A 102 -3.01 24.92 16.91
CA LEU A 102 -2.61 25.98 15.99
C LEU A 102 -1.08 26.03 15.82
N LEU A 103 -0.32 25.85 16.90
CA LEU A 103 1.14 25.84 16.87
C LEU A 103 1.65 24.68 16.00
N ILE A 104 1.14 23.47 16.21
CA ILE A 104 1.49 22.29 15.40
C ILE A 104 1.12 22.50 13.93
N ALA A 105 -0.08 23.00 13.65
CA ALA A 105 -0.54 23.28 12.29
C ALA A 105 0.38 24.29 11.59
N SER A 106 0.79 25.35 12.30
CA SER A 106 1.70 26.37 11.77
C SER A 106 3.10 25.81 11.49
N ALA A 107 3.64 24.95 12.39
CA ALA A 107 4.94 24.32 12.22
C ALA A 107 4.95 23.35 11.02
N LYS A 108 3.86 22.61 10.80
CA LYS A 108 3.70 21.73 9.63
C LYS A 108 3.60 22.52 8.33
N ARG A 109 2.91 23.67 8.34
CA ARG A 109 2.83 24.57 7.18
C ARG A 109 4.21 25.10 6.79
N ARG A 110 5.04 25.48 7.78
CA ARG A 110 6.41 25.97 7.54
C ARG A 110 7.35 24.93 6.92
N ARG A 111 7.19 23.64 7.21
CA ARG A 111 8.05 22.57 6.64
C ARG A 111 7.73 22.23 5.18
N LYS A 112 6.58 22.66 4.66
CA LYS A 112 6.10 22.29 3.32
C LYS A 112 6.25 23.42 2.30
N GLY A 113 6.55 24.64 2.77
CA GLY A 113 6.90 25.78 1.92
C GLY A 113 8.39 26.00 1.88
#